data_AF-A0A7S8ICI9-F1
#
_entry.id   AF-A0A7S8ICI9-F1
#
_cell.length_a   1.000
_cell.length_b   1.000
_cell.length_c   1.000
_cell.angle_alpha   90.00
_cell.angle_beta   90.00
_cell.angle_gamma   90.00
#
_symmetry.space_group_name_H-M   'P 1'
#
loop_
_entity.id
_entity.type
_entity.pdbx_description
1 polymer ?
#
loop_
_entity_poly.entity_id
_entity_poly.type
_entity_poly.pdbx_seq_one_letter_code
_entity_poly.pdbx_strand_id
1 'polypeptide(L)'
;MTIGRLIKEARNQRGISQRTLADLIGVSTRTLVRIENSERIPTDDMIFNLAKCLRLDARQLIQLCEGERGIASFVEPICETRC
;
A
#
# COMPACT_ATOMS: atom_id res chain seq x y z
N MET A 1 -4.74 -8.73 -9.10
CA MET A 1 -5.27 -7.78 -8.10
C MET A 1 -4.08 -7.25 -7.33
N THR A 2 -3.87 -5.93 -7.27
CA THR A 2 -2.74 -5.34 -6.52
C THR A 2 -3.12 -5.06 -5.08
N ILE A 3 -2.14 -4.89 -4.20
CA ILE A 3 -2.42 -4.54 -2.80
C ILE A 3 -3.12 -3.18 -2.69
N GLY A 4 -2.69 -2.19 -3.49
CA GLY A 4 -3.26 -0.85 -3.48
C GLY A 4 -4.77 -0.85 -3.82
N ARG A 5 -5.16 -1.65 -4.81
CA ARG A 5 -6.57 -1.80 -5.20
C ARG A 5 -7.40 -2.45 -4.08
N LEU A 6 -6.89 -3.50 -3.43
CA LEU A 6 -7.57 -4.15 -2.32
C LEU A 6 -7.79 -3.18 -1.14
N ILE A 7 -6.76 -2.39 -0.79
CA ILE A 7 -6.86 -1.37 0.27
C ILE A 7 -7.94 -0.34 -0.08
N LYS A 8 -7.94 0.17 -1.32
CA LYS A 8 -8.92 1.15 -1.81
C LYS A 8 -10.34 0.62 -1.75
N GLU A 9 -10.55 -0.63 -2.20
CA GLU A 9 -11.86 -1.29 -2.16
C GLU A 9 -12.34 -1.48 -0.70
N ALA A 10 -11.49 -1.99 0.19
CA ALA A 10 -11.83 -2.16 1.61
C ALA A 10 -12.09 -0.82 2.33
N ARG A 11 -11.36 0.25 1.96
CA ARG A 11 -11.62 1.61 2.45
C ARG A 11 -12.99 2.11 1.99
N ASN A 12 -13.32 1.95 0.72
CA ASN A 12 -14.61 2.36 0.16
C ASN A 12 -15.77 1.57 0.78
N GLN A 13 -15.61 0.27 1.03
CA GLN A 13 -16.62 -0.56 1.73
C GLN A 13 -16.90 -0.07 3.15
N ARG A 14 -15.91 0.53 3.82
CA ARG A 14 -16.10 1.21 5.11
C ARG A 14 -16.73 2.60 5.02
N GLY A 15 -16.80 3.19 3.83
CA GLY A 15 -17.33 4.54 3.65
C GLY A 15 -16.44 5.65 4.23
N ILE A 16 -15.13 5.41 4.42
CA ILE A 16 -14.20 6.41 4.97
C ILE A 16 -13.34 7.06 3.88
N SER A 17 -12.99 8.33 4.09
CA SER A 17 -12.12 9.08 3.18
C SER A 17 -10.66 8.59 3.26
N GLN A 18 -9.87 8.90 2.24
CA GLN A 18 -8.41 8.65 2.26
C GLN A 18 -7.74 9.39 3.43
N ARG A 19 -8.13 10.64 3.71
CA ARG A 19 -7.61 11.39 4.86
C ARG A 19 -7.88 10.65 6.18
N THR A 20 -9.13 10.20 6.36
CA THR A 20 -9.53 9.46 7.57
C THR A 20 -8.72 8.17 7.75
N LEU A 21 -8.55 7.37 6.68
CA LEU A 21 -7.74 6.16 6.78
C LEU A 21 -6.27 6.49 7.09
N ALA A 22 -5.72 7.54 6.46
CA ALA A 22 -4.34 7.96 6.68
C ALA A 22 -4.11 8.40 8.15
N ASP A 23 -5.04 9.18 8.70
CA ASP A 23 -5.03 9.59 10.11
C ASP A 23 -5.10 8.36 11.05
N LEU A 24 -5.96 7.38 10.74
CA LEU A 24 -6.12 6.15 11.54
C LEU A 24 -4.88 5.25 11.58
N ILE A 25 -4.09 5.23 10.50
CA ILE A 25 -2.86 4.41 10.42
C ILE A 25 -1.59 5.23 10.68
N GLY A 26 -1.72 6.53 11.01
CA GLY A 26 -0.60 7.40 11.36
C GLY A 26 0.31 7.79 10.20
N VAL A 27 -0.22 7.98 8.99
CA VAL A 27 0.56 8.35 7.79
C VAL A 27 -0.02 9.59 7.13
N SER A 28 0.76 10.23 6.25
CA SER A 28 0.22 11.32 5.43
C SER A 28 -0.80 10.81 4.41
N THR A 29 -1.83 11.61 4.10
CA THR A 29 -2.79 11.29 3.02
C THR A 29 -2.09 11.02 1.69
N ARG A 30 -1.01 11.76 1.38
CA ARG A 30 -0.20 11.54 0.17
C ARG A 30 0.44 10.16 0.16
N THR A 31 0.95 9.70 1.31
CA THR A 31 1.50 8.33 1.44
C THR A 31 0.43 7.30 1.15
N LEU A 32 -0.77 7.45 1.72
CA LEU A 32 -1.88 6.53 1.47
C LEU A 32 -2.30 6.51 0.00
N VAL A 33 -2.42 7.68 -0.65
CA VAL A 33 -2.77 7.76 -2.09
C VAL A 33 -1.77 6.99 -2.95
N ARG A 34 -0.46 7.16 -2.69
CA ARG A 34 0.59 6.42 -3.41
C ARG A 34 0.50 4.92 -3.19
N ILE A 35 0.14 4.48 -1.98
CA ILE A 35 -0.11 3.06 -1.69
C ILE A 35 -1.33 2.55 -2.47
N GLU A 36 -2.47 3.26 -2.43
CA GLU A 36 -3.69 2.86 -3.15
C GLU A 36 -3.47 2.80 -4.67
N ASN A 37 -2.60 3.65 -5.21
CA ASN A 37 -2.22 3.66 -6.62
C ASN A 37 -1.10 2.68 -6.97
N SER A 38 -0.60 1.89 -6.01
CA SER A 38 0.53 0.95 -6.20
C SER A 38 1.86 1.65 -6.62
N GLU A 39 1.98 2.95 -6.35
CA GLU A 39 3.20 3.76 -6.56
C GLU A 39 4.19 3.64 -5.38
N ARG A 40 3.75 3.02 -4.29
CA ARG A 40 4.55 2.78 -3.10
C ARG A 40 4.11 1.48 -2.44
N ILE A 41 5.07 0.59 -2.20
CA ILE A 41 4.87 -0.61 -1.40
C ILE A 41 4.80 -0.20 0.09
N PRO A 42 3.75 -0.58 0.84
CA PRO A 42 3.67 -0.32 2.26
C PRO A 42 4.75 -1.08 3.05
N THR A 43 5.20 -0.49 4.15
CA THR A 43 6.08 -1.17 5.10
C THR A 43 5.29 -2.22 5.89
N ASP A 44 5.98 -3.14 6.55
CA ASP A 44 5.32 -4.20 7.31
C ASP A 44 4.43 -3.62 8.43
N ASP A 45 4.90 -2.58 9.12
CA ASP A 45 4.09 -1.83 10.10
C ASP A 45 2.82 -1.23 9.49
N MET A 46 2.92 -0.63 8.29
CA MET A 46 1.75 -0.11 7.57
C MET A 46 0.79 -1.24 7.23
N ILE A 47 1.28 -2.40 6.81
CA ILE A 47 0.47 -3.58 6.49
C ILE A 47 -0.33 -4.03 7.72
N PHE A 48 0.30 -4.14 8.90
CA PHE A 48 -0.39 -4.51 10.13
C PHE A 48 -1.45 -3.49 10.54
N ASN A 49 -1.13 -2.19 10.45
CA ASN A 49 -2.08 -1.12 10.77
C ASN A 49 -3.25 -1.09 9.80
N LEU A 50 -3.00 -1.28 8.49
CA LEU A 50 -4.02 -1.40 7.47
C LEU A 50 -4.89 -2.65 7.70
N ALA A 51 -4.31 -3.81 7.99
CA ALA A 51 -5.03 -5.04 8.28
C ALA A 51 -5.99 -4.85 9.47
N LYS A 52 -5.49 -4.27 10.56
CA LYS A 52 -6.29 -3.98 11.76
C LYS A 52 -7.40 -2.97 11.48
N CYS A 53 -7.07 -1.85 10.86
CA CYS A 53 -8.03 -0.77 10.57
C CYS A 53 -9.09 -1.22 9.58
N LEU A 54 -8.70 -1.97 8.54
CA LEU A 54 -9.54 -2.45 7.45
C LEU A 54 -10.12 -3.86 7.70
N ARG A 55 -9.89 -4.49 8.86
CA ARG A 55 -10.34 -5.87 9.17
C ARG A 55 -10.03 -6.84 8.01
N LEU A 56 -8.84 -6.70 7.44
CA LEU A 56 -8.31 -7.58 6.41
C LEU A 56 -7.34 -8.58 7.04
N ASP A 57 -7.12 -9.72 6.39
CA ASP A 57 -6.09 -10.65 6.82
C ASP A 57 -4.70 -10.09 6.48
N ALA A 58 -3.88 -9.89 7.51
CA ALA A 58 -2.51 -9.41 7.36
C ALA A 58 -1.68 -10.36 6.47
N ARG A 59 -1.92 -11.69 6.55
CA ARG A 59 -1.21 -12.67 5.72
C ARG A 59 -1.49 -12.46 4.24
N GLN A 60 -2.75 -12.17 3.90
CA GLN A 60 -3.14 -11.87 2.53
C GLN A 60 -2.44 -10.61 2.00
N LEU A 61 -2.36 -9.55 2.82
CA LEU A 61 -1.67 -8.32 2.45
C LEU A 61 -0.16 -8.54 2.26
N ILE A 62 0.48 -9.31 3.14
CA ILE A 62 1.90 -9.65 3.03
C ILE A 62 2.17 -10.41 1.72
N GLN A 63 1.37 -11.44 1.41
CA GLN A 63 1.54 -12.22 0.18
C GLN A 63 1.40 -11.36 -1.09
N LEU A 64 0.46 -10.41 -1.10
CA LEU A 64 0.31 -9.47 -2.22
C LEU A 64 1.50 -8.50 -2.32
N CYS A 65 2.06 -8.05 -1.18
CA CYS A 65 3.24 -7.20 -1.16
C CYS A 65 4.51 -7.94 -1.61
N GLU A 66 4.73 -9.17 -1.19
CA GLU A 66 5.91 -9.97 -1.58
C GLU A 66 5.94 -10.21 -3.09
N GLY A 67 4.78 -10.50 -3.69
CA GLY A 67 4.63 -10.60 -5.13
C GLY A 67 5.05 -9.33 -5.87
N GLU A 68 4.80 -8.15 -5.30
CA GLU A 68 5.20 -6.84 -5.86
C GLU A 68 6.69 -6.49 -5.58
N ARG A 69 7.24 -6.91 -4.42
CA ARG A 69 8.66 -6.72 -4.08
C ARG A 69 9.58 -7.56 -4.97
N GLY A 70 9.17 -8.77 -5.35
CA GLY A 70 9.92 -9.65 -6.26
C GLY A 70 10.04 -9.12 -7.70
N ILE A 71 9.16 -8.20 -8.12
CA ILE A 71 9.25 -7.51 -9.42
C ILE A 71 10.30 -6.40 -9.35
N ALA A 72 10.37 -5.68 -8.21
CA ALA A 72 11.34 -4.61 -8.00
C ALA A 72 12.80 -5.12 -7.92
N SER A 73 13.02 -6.40 -7.62
CA SER A 73 14.36 -7.02 -7.66
C SER A 73 14.87 -7.35 -9.06
N PHE A 74 14.03 -7.23 -10.11
CA PHE A 74 14.42 -7.45 -11.51
C PHE A 74 14.38 -6.19 -12.39
N VAL A 75 13.95 -5.05 -11.85
CA VAL A 75 14.04 -3.78 -12.56
C VAL A 75 15.33 -3.11 -12.12
N GLU A 76 16.41 -3.33 -12.87
CA GLU A 76 17.59 -2.46 -12.77
C GLU A 76 17.11 -1.00 -12.93
N PRO A 77 17.59 -0.07 -12.09
CA PRO A 77 17.35 1.34 -12.36
C PRO A 77 17.99 1.64 -13.71
N ILE A 78 17.18 2.02 -14.71
CA ILE A 78 17.72 2.65 -15.91
C ILE A 78 18.43 3.89 -15.39
N CYS A 79 19.76 3.85 -15.43
CA CYS A 79 20.62 4.94 -15.09
C CYS A 79 20.37 6.06 -16.09
N GLU A 80 19.42 6.95 -15.80
CA GLU A 80 19.46 8.31 -16.34
C GLU A 80 20.30 9.16 -15.39
N THR A 81 21.61 8.88 -15.39
CA THR A 81 22.58 9.93 -15.13
C THR A 81 22.89 10.58 -16.47
N ARG A 82 22.45 11.82 -16.65
CA ARG A 82 23.24 12.83 -17.37
C ARG A 82 22.74 14.21 -16.95
N CYS A 83 23.61 14.87 -16.19
CA CYS A 83 23.75 16.32 -15.98
C CYS A 83 22.49 17.15 -15.69
#